data_AF-A0A940T212-F1
#
_entry.id   AF-A0A940T212-F1
#
_cell.length_a   1.000
_cell.length_b   1.000
_cell.length_c   1.000
_cell.angle_alpha   90.00
_cell.angle_beta   90.00
_cell.angle_gamma   90.00
#
_symmetry.space_group_name_H-M   'P 1'
#
loop_
_entity.id
_entity.type
_entity.pdbx_description
1 polymer ?
#
loop_
_entity_poly.entity_id
_entity_poly.type
_entity_poly.pdbx_seq_one_letter_code
_entity_poly.pdbx_strand_id
1 'polypeptide(L)'
;MMIEYKGVHDVNKTLFATIEEAEKQDERAHGSQDLCELGESSKMTSDKLELAVKQLEERLQEKPKDKPLKRALRILRKDLLPRLQKYETHEEILGNRNSYSKTDKDATFMRMKEDHMRNGQLKPGYNGQIGTENQFILGYTVHQRPTDTRCLIPHLEKVKTLLPGTVIADAGYGGEENCDYCEHNKVEAIVKYSTYHREKSKAWQKDISKIDNWTYNTEQDTWTCAAGQPLIFRRVSKEKTESGYEIEYRHYRSESCEGCPLKPHCTKAQGNREVKISMKYCD
;
A
#
# COMPACT_ATOMS: atom_id res chain seq x y z
N MET A 1 -16.69 39.76 -27.78
CA MET A 1 -17.37 38.89 -28.75
C MET A 1 -17.62 37.55 -28.06
N MET A 2 -18.80 37.40 -27.43
CA MET A 2 -19.20 36.19 -26.70
C MET A 2 -19.78 35.20 -27.70
N ILE A 3 -19.08 34.09 -27.93
CA ILE A 3 -19.56 32.96 -28.74
C ILE A 3 -19.40 31.70 -27.88
N GLU A 4 -20.55 31.06 -27.60
CA GLU A 4 -20.77 29.65 -27.26
C GLU A 4 -20.07 29.03 -26.04
N TYR A 5 -20.54 29.38 -24.84
CA TYR A 5 -20.30 28.60 -23.60
C TYR A 5 -21.49 27.70 -23.18
N LYS A 6 -22.60 27.70 -23.94
CA LYS A 6 -23.81 26.93 -23.59
C LYS A 6 -23.78 25.46 -24.05
N GLY A 7 -23.10 25.13 -25.16
CA GLY A 7 -23.08 23.77 -25.70
C GLY A 7 -22.28 22.76 -24.87
N VAL A 8 -21.18 23.19 -24.24
CA VAL A 8 -20.29 22.30 -23.45
C VAL A 8 -20.93 21.85 -22.14
N HIS A 9 -21.80 22.69 -21.56
CA HIS A 9 -22.46 22.38 -20.29
C HIS A 9 -23.61 21.37 -20.47
N ASP A 10 -24.31 21.42 -21.61
CA ASP A 10 -25.38 20.46 -21.92
C ASP A 10 -24.83 19.10 -22.37
N VAL A 11 -23.69 19.07 -23.08
CA VAL A 11 -22.98 17.83 -23.42
C VAL A 11 -22.46 17.11 -22.18
N ASN A 12 -21.94 17.86 -21.19
CA ASN A 12 -21.53 17.25 -19.91
C ASN A 12 -22.73 16.70 -19.13
N LYS A 13 -23.85 17.41 -19.06
CA LYS A 13 -25.06 16.93 -18.38
C LYS A 13 -25.64 15.67 -19.02
N THR A 14 -25.67 15.61 -20.36
CA THR A 14 -26.11 14.41 -21.08
C THR A 14 -25.14 13.25 -20.87
N LEU A 15 -23.83 13.51 -20.83
CA LEU A 15 -22.83 12.46 -20.55
C LEU A 15 -22.99 11.90 -19.12
N PHE A 16 -23.14 12.76 -18.11
CA PHE A 16 -23.37 12.33 -16.72
C PHE A 16 -24.69 11.58 -16.55
N ALA A 17 -25.78 12.05 -17.19
CA ALA A 17 -27.06 11.34 -17.18
C ALA A 17 -26.95 9.97 -17.85
N THR A 18 -26.19 9.85 -18.95
CA THR A 18 -25.96 8.56 -19.62
C THR A 18 -25.13 7.61 -18.75
N ILE A 19 -24.17 8.13 -17.98
CA ILE A 19 -23.37 7.35 -17.03
C ILE A 19 -24.24 6.86 -15.87
N GLU A 20 -25.03 7.74 -15.23
CA GLU A 20 -25.94 7.35 -14.16
C GLU A 20 -27.00 6.35 -14.62
N GLU A 21 -27.46 6.46 -15.86
CA GLU A 21 -28.45 5.54 -16.43
C GLU A 21 -27.84 4.19 -16.81
N ALA A 22 -26.55 4.18 -17.21
CA ALA A 22 -25.76 2.96 -17.38
C ALA A 22 -25.45 2.29 -16.03
N GLU A 23 -25.09 3.05 -15.00
CA GLU A 23 -24.89 2.56 -13.63
C GLU A 23 -26.19 1.97 -13.06
N LYS A 24 -27.33 2.64 -13.27
CA LYS A 24 -28.66 2.09 -12.88
C LYS A 24 -29.06 0.86 -13.69
N GLN A 25 -28.66 0.76 -14.96
CA GLN A 25 -28.90 -0.44 -15.75
C GLN A 25 -28.05 -1.62 -15.25
N ASP A 26 -26.79 -1.38 -14.89
CA ASP A 26 -25.91 -2.37 -14.26
C ASP A 26 -26.46 -2.80 -12.88
N GLU A 27 -26.89 -1.87 -12.04
CA GLU A 27 -27.52 -2.17 -10.75
C GLU A 27 -28.83 -2.96 -10.91
N ARG A 28 -29.62 -2.70 -11.96
CA ARG A 28 -30.84 -3.45 -12.26
C ARG A 28 -30.55 -4.84 -12.85
N ALA A 29 -29.45 -4.99 -13.59
CA ALA A 29 -29.04 -6.26 -14.19
C ALA A 29 -28.36 -7.19 -13.17
N HIS A 30 -27.65 -6.63 -12.20
CA HIS A 30 -26.82 -7.38 -11.24
C HIS A 30 -27.34 -7.38 -9.80
N GLY A 31 -28.34 -6.55 -9.46
CA GLY A 31 -28.90 -6.49 -8.11
C GLY A 31 -27.86 -6.17 -7.03
N SER A 32 -28.26 -6.23 -5.75
CA SER A 32 -27.35 -6.06 -4.61
C SER A 32 -26.38 -7.23 -4.40
N GLN A 33 -25.97 -7.90 -5.47
CA GLN A 33 -24.67 -8.55 -5.48
C GLN A 33 -23.67 -7.40 -5.58
N ASP A 34 -23.11 -7.03 -4.44
CA ASP A 34 -21.82 -6.33 -4.43
C ASP A 34 -20.97 -6.97 -5.54
N LEU A 35 -20.40 -6.15 -6.42
CA LEU A 35 -19.40 -6.55 -7.42
C LEU A 35 -18.11 -7.01 -6.72
N CYS A 36 -18.24 -8.01 -5.85
CA CYS A 36 -17.23 -8.62 -5.00
C CYS A 36 -16.35 -9.59 -5.81
N GLU A 37 -16.54 -9.71 -7.13
CA GLU A 37 -15.89 -10.76 -7.94
C GLU A 37 -15.17 -10.25 -9.20
N LEU A 38 -14.73 -8.97 -9.23
CA LEU A 38 -13.77 -8.50 -10.25
C LEU A 38 -12.30 -8.67 -9.85
N GLY A 39 -12.01 -9.38 -8.75
CA GLY A 39 -10.67 -9.79 -8.36
C GLY A 39 -10.30 -11.23 -8.72
N GLU A 40 -11.29 -12.12 -8.93
CA GLU A 40 -11.05 -13.57 -9.05
C GLU A 40 -11.76 -14.23 -10.25
N SER A 41 -12.26 -13.45 -11.21
CA SER A 41 -12.72 -13.98 -12.49
C SER A 41 -11.52 -14.24 -13.41
N SER A 42 -10.87 -15.39 -13.23
CA SER A 42 -9.91 -16.01 -14.16
C SER A 42 -9.04 -15.03 -14.96
N LYS A 43 -7.86 -14.62 -14.43
CA LYS A 43 -6.90 -13.73 -15.09
C LYS A 43 -6.96 -13.87 -16.63
N MET A 44 -7.56 -12.87 -17.28
CA MET A 44 -7.69 -12.82 -18.73
C MET A 44 -6.30 -12.51 -19.28
N THR A 45 -5.64 -13.52 -19.83
CA THR A 45 -4.31 -13.38 -20.42
C THR A 45 -4.41 -12.98 -21.89
N SER A 46 -3.36 -12.37 -22.42
CA SER A 46 -3.28 -12.02 -23.84
C SER A 46 -3.45 -13.23 -24.73
N ASP A 47 -2.91 -14.39 -24.35
CA ASP A 47 -3.07 -15.66 -25.08
C ASP A 47 -4.54 -16.10 -25.17
N LYS A 48 -5.29 -16.01 -24.06
CA LYS A 48 -6.72 -16.34 -24.04
C LYS A 48 -7.52 -15.35 -24.89
N LEU A 49 -7.17 -14.06 -24.81
CA LEU A 49 -7.79 -13.01 -25.62
C LEU A 49 -7.49 -13.21 -27.11
N GLU A 50 -6.28 -13.63 -27.46
CA GLU A 50 -5.90 -13.93 -28.85
C GLU A 50 -6.67 -15.13 -29.40
N LEU A 51 -6.84 -16.19 -28.59
CA LEU A 51 -7.69 -17.34 -28.95
C LEU A 51 -9.14 -16.91 -29.18
N ALA A 52 -9.69 -16.08 -28.28
CA ALA A 52 -11.05 -15.56 -28.42
C ALA A 52 -11.21 -14.69 -29.68
N VAL A 53 -10.21 -13.87 -30.02
CA VAL A 53 -10.19 -13.09 -31.25
C VAL A 53 -10.19 -14.00 -32.48
N LYS A 54 -9.40 -15.08 -32.50
CA LYS A 54 -9.39 -16.05 -33.62
C LYS A 54 -10.77 -16.71 -33.81
N GLN A 55 -11.42 -17.14 -32.73
CA GLN A 55 -12.78 -17.70 -32.78
C GLN A 55 -13.82 -16.69 -33.29
N LEU A 56 -13.71 -15.42 -32.89
CA LEU A 56 -14.60 -14.36 -33.37
C LEU A 56 -14.38 -14.05 -34.86
N GLU A 57 -13.14 -14.19 -35.36
CA GLU A 57 -12.81 -14.03 -36.78
C GLU A 57 -13.40 -15.17 -37.63
N GLU A 58 -13.32 -16.41 -37.17
CA GLU A 58 -13.97 -17.56 -37.82
C GLU A 58 -15.49 -17.37 -37.91
N ARG A 59 -16.14 -16.97 -36.81
CA ARG A 59 -17.57 -16.64 -36.79
C ARG A 59 -17.94 -15.48 -37.72
N LEU A 60 -17.02 -14.53 -37.93
CA LEU A 60 -17.23 -13.45 -38.87
C LEU A 60 -17.13 -13.91 -40.33
N GLN A 61 -16.32 -14.94 -40.63
CA GLN A 61 -16.29 -15.55 -41.97
C GLN A 61 -17.63 -16.19 -42.32
N GLU A 62 -18.31 -16.82 -41.36
CA GLU A 62 -19.65 -17.39 -41.54
C GLU A 62 -20.74 -16.32 -41.69
N LYS A 63 -20.60 -15.16 -41.01
CA LYS A 63 -21.58 -14.05 -41.03
C LYS A 63 -20.94 -12.71 -41.43
N PRO A 64 -20.56 -12.52 -42.70
CA PRO A 64 -19.74 -11.37 -43.14
C PRO A 64 -20.46 -10.01 -43.08
N LYS A 65 -21.78 -9.97 -42.91
CA LYS A 65 -22.58 -8.73 -42.83
C LYS A 65 -22.76 -8.20 -41.40
N ASP A 66 -22.24 -8.90 -40.39
CA ASP A 66 -22.34 -8.49 -38.99
C ASP A 66 -21.43 -7.26 -38.71
N LYS A 67 -22.04 -6.06 -38.75
CA LYS A 67 -21.38 -4.78 -38.46
C LYS A 67 -20.91 -4.66 -36.99
N PRO A 68 -21.71 -5.01 -35.95
CA PRO A 68 -21.24 -4.93 -34.58
C PRO A 68 -20.06 -5.87 -34.31
N LEU A 69 -20.07 -7.10 -34.82
CA LEU A 69 -18.95 -8.04 -34.66
C LEU A 69 -17.65 -7.53 -35.31
N LYS A 70 -17.75 -6.95 -36.52
CA LYS A 70 -16.60 -6.29 -37.18
C LYS A 70 -16.01 -5.15 -36.35
N ARG A 71 -16.88 -4.35 -35.72
CA ARG A 71 -16.44 -3.23 -34.87
C ARG A 71 -15.74 -3.77 -33.61
N ALA A 72 -16.31 -4.78 -32.96
CA ALA A 72 -15.72 -5.40 -31.78
C ALA A 72 -14.35 -6.01 -32.07
N LEU A 73 -14.22 -6.80 -33.14
CA LEU A 73 -12.94 -7.38 -33.58
C LEU A 73 -11.87 -6.32 -33.87
N ARG A 74 -12.27 -5.20 -34.50
CA ARG A 74 -11.35 -4.10 -34.75
C ARG A 74 -10.81 -3.49 -33.46
N ILE A 75 -11.66 -3.28 -32.45
CA ILE A 75 -11.26 -2.74 -31.15
C ILE A 75 -10.34 -3.74 -30.43
N LEU A 76 -10.72 -5.03 -30.42
CA LEU A 76 -9.94 -6.10 -29.79
C LEU A 76 -8.53 -6.19 -30.39
N ARG A 77 -8.41 -6.24 -31.73
CA ARG A 77 -7.12 -6.34 -32.43
C ARG A 77 -6.26 -5.08 -32.34
N LYS A 78 -6.86 -3.89 -32.49
CA LYS A 78 -6.09 -2.64 -32.61
C LYS A 78 -5.76 -1.98 -31.28
N ASP A 79 -6.55 -2.21 -30.24
CA ASP A 79 -6.40 -1.50 -28.96
C ASP A 79 -6.24 -2.47 -27.79
N LEU A 80 -7.23 -3.34 -27.55
CA LEU A 80 -7.26 -4.13 -26.31
C LEU A 80 -6.15 -5.19 -26.24
N LEU A 81 -5.92 -5.96 -27.30
CA LEU A 81 -4.89 -7.00 -27.31
C LEU A 81 -3.46 -6.43 -27.18
N PRO A 82 -3.03 -5.42 -27.95
CA PRO A 82 -1.72 -4.80 -27.77
C PRO A 82 -1.54 -4.16 -26.39
N ARG A 83 -2.60 -3.56 -25.81
CA ARG A 83 -2.54 -3.00 -24.46
C ARG A 83 -2.38 -4.08 -23.41
N LEU A 84 -3.12 -5.19 -23.52
CA LEU A 84 -3.02 -6.31 -22.59
C LEU A 84 -1.62 -6.93 -22.61
N GLN A 85 -1.08 -7.23 -23.80
CA GLN A 85 0.29 -7.74 -23.95
C GLN A 85 1.33 -6.80 -23.32
N LYS A 86 1.14 -5.48 -23.51
CA LYS A 86 1.99 -4.47 -22.88
C LYS A 86 1.86 -4.47 -21.36
N TYR A 87 0.66 -4.61 -20.81
CA TYR A 87 0.47 -4.70 -19.36
C TYR A 87 1.10 -5.95 -18.78
N GLU A 88 0.96 -7.11 -19.42
CA GLU A 88 1.61 -8.35 -18.98
C GLU A 88 3.14 -8.22 -18.98
N THR A 89 3.70 -7.61 -20.04
CA THR A 89 5.14 -7.31 -20.08
C THR A 89 5.54 -6.37 -18.93
N HIS A 90 4.71 -5.38 -18.61
CA HIS A 90 4.95 -4.47 -17.49
C HIS A 90 4.88 -5.18 -16.13
N GLU A 91 3.92 -6.09 -15.93
CA GLU A 91 3.78 -6.90 -14.72
C GLU A 91 4.97 -7.84 -14.53
N GLU A 92 5.42 -8.50 -15.61
CA GLU A 92 6.59 -9.37 -15.58
C GLU A 92 7.85 -8.59 -15.18
N ILE A 93 8.05 -7.39 -15.74
CA ILE A 93 9.19 -6.53 -15.37
C ILE A 93 9.05 -6.03 -13.93
N LEU A 94 7.84 -5.66 -13.48
CA LEU A 94 7.60 -5.21 -12.10
C LEU A 94 8.00 -6.30 -11.10
N GLY A 95 7.60 -7.55 -11.36
CA GLY A 95 7.69 -8.64 -10.41
C GLY A 95 7.01 -8.24 -9.09
N ASN A 96 7.78 -8.22 -8.00
CA ASN A 96 7.30 -7.84 -6.66
C ASN A 96 7.49 -6.34 -6.34
N ARG A 97 7.92 -5.51 -7.31
CA ARG A 97 8.20 -4.09 -7.13
C ARG A 97 7.03 -3.24 -7.59
N ASN A 98 6.92 -2.01 -7.08
CA ASN A 98 5.83 -1.10 -7.46
C ASN A 98 6.17 -0.20 -8.67
N SER A 99 7.43 -0.13 -9.08
CA SER A 99 7.87 0.72 -10.21
C SER A 99 9.23 0.29 -10.75
N TYR A 100 9.52 0.70 -11.99
CA TYR A 100 10.81 0.50 -12.63
C TYR A 100 11.10 1.60 -13.67
N SER A 101 12.38 1.86 -13.99
CA SER A 101 12.75 2.82 -15.05
C SER A 101 12.54 2.26 -16.44
N LYS A 102 12.12 3.12 -17.39
CA LYS A 102 11.98 2.73 -18.80
C LYS A 102 13.31 2.36 -19.44
N THR A 103 14.42 2.98 -19.00
CA THR A 103 15.77 2.77 -19.56
C THR A 103 16.53 1.68 -18.81
N ASP A 104 16.44 1.67 -17.48
CA ASP A 104 17.05 0.66 -16.61
C ASP A 104 15.96 -0.05 -15.80
N LYS A 105 15.55 -1.22 -16.28
CA LYS A 105 14.43 -1.97 -15.69
C LYS A 105 14.72 -2.46 -14.26
N ASP A 106 15.98 -2.44 -13.83
CA ASP A 106 16.37 -2.85 -12.48
C ASP A 106 16.29 -1.69 -11.48
N ALA A 107 16.29 -0.43 -11.94
CA ALA A 107 16.15 0.74 -11.08
C ALA A 107 14.68 1.00 -10.71
N THR A 108 14.44 1.32 -9.43
CA THR A 108 13.10 1.61 -8.89
C THR A 108 12.93 3.11 -8.65
N PHE A 109 11.74 3.67 -8.88
CA PHE A 109 11.49 5.07 -8.58
C PHE A 109 11.41 5.29 -7.07
N MET A 110 12.25 6.17 -6.56
CA MET A 110 12.35 6.50 -5.15
C MET A 110 12.57 8.00 -4.93
N ARG A 111 12.25 8.48 -3.73
CA ARG A 111 12.55 9.86 -3.35
C ARG A 111 14.03 9.94 -3.02
N MET A 112 14.76 10.79 -3.72
CA MET A 112 16.19 10.98 -3.49
C MET A 112 16.43 11.85 -2.26
N LYS A 113 17.54 11.60 -1.55
CA LYS A 113 18.00 12.49 -0.46
C LYS A 113 18.27 13.91 -0.99
N GLU A 114 18.91 13.99 -2.14
CA GLU A 114 19.16 15.26 -2.83
C GLU A 114 18.06 15.52 -3.87
N ASP A 115 17.06 16.29 -3.45
CA ASP A 115 16.05 16.83 -4.35
C ASP A 115 16.40 18.28 -4.74
N HIS A 116 17.31 18.42 -5.71
CA HIS A 116 17.77 19.73 -6.20
C HIS A 116 16.61 20.63 -6.64
N MET A 117 15.57 20.05 -7.26
CA MET A 117 14.41 20.79 -7.76
C MET A 117 13.36 21.07 -6.68
N ARG A 118 13.50 20.47 -5.49
CA ARG A 118 12.58 20.59 -4.33
C ARG A 118 11.11 20.36 -4.68
N ASN A 119 10.85 19.55 -5.71
CA ASN A 119 9.50 19.27 -6.21
C ASN A 119 9.00 17.89 -5.75
N GLY A 120 9.81 17.15 -4.99
CA GLY A 120 9.50 15.83 -4.48
C GLY A 120 9.44 14.74 -5.56
N GLN A 121 9.97 15.01 -6.75
CA GLN A 121 9.93 14.08 -7.88
C GLN A 121 10.70 12.79 -7.57
N LEU A 122 10.05 11.66 -7.80
CA LEU A 122 10.72 10.36 -7.71
C LEU A 122 11.70 10.21 -8.88
N LYS A 123 12.88 9.68 -8.59
CA LYS A 123 13.89 9.38 -9.60
C LYS A 123 14.22 7.89 -9.56
N PRO A 124 14.54 7.28 -10.71
CA PRO A 124 14.96 5.89 -10.72
C PRO A 124 16.32 5.79 -10.03
N GLY A 125 16.46 4.82 -9.14
CA GLY A 125 17.68 4.58 -8.40
C GLY A 125 17.71 3.21 -7.75
N TYR A 126 18.78 2.99 -7.01
CA TYR A 126 18.98 1.81 -6.19
C TYR A 126 19.19 2.24 -4.75
N ASN A 127 18.67 1.46 -3.82
CA ASN A 127 18.89 1.69 -2.41
C ASN A 127 20.12 0.89 -1.95
N GLY A 128 21.25 1.57 -1.86
CA GLY A 128 22.52 1.01 -1.40
C GLY A 128 22.64 1.10 0.12
N GLN A 129 22.81 -0.04 0.79
CA GLN A 129 23.12 -0.10 2.22
C GLN A 129 24.58 -0.42 2.44
N ILE A 130 25.17 0.23 3.43
CA ILE A 130 26.59 0.11 3.78
C ILE A 130 26.67 -0.08 5.29
N GLY A 131 27.29 -1.18 5.72
CA GLY A 131 27.59 -1.45 7.12
C GLY A 131 29.05 -1.08 7.40
N THR A 132 29.27 -0.34 8.48
CA THR A 132 30.61 0.11 8.87
C THR A 132 30.89 -0.18 10.34
N GLU A 133 32.16 -0.41 10.66
CA GLU A 133 32.68 -0.58 12.02
C GLU A 133 34.06 0.06 12.11
N ASN A 134 34.30 0.90 13.13
CA ASN A 134 35.60 1.54 13.35
C ASN A 134 36.18 2.23 12.09
N GLN A 135 35.32 2.91 11.32
CA GLN A 135 35.64 3.56 10.03
C GLN A 135 35.98 2.61 8.85
N PHE A 136 35.85 1.30 9.04
CA PHE A 136 35.97 0.31 7.97
C PHE A 136 34.59 -0.06 7.42
N ILE A 137 34.55 -0.34 6.12
CA ILE A 137 33.36 -0.91 5.47
C ILE A 137 33.40 -2.42 5.67
N LEU A 138 32.39 -2.95 6.37
CA LEU A 138 32.23 -4.40 6.57
C LEU A 138 31.53 -5.06 5.38
N GLY A 139 30.61 -4.34 4.74
CA GLY A 139 29.89 -4.84 3.58
C GLY A 139 28.91 -3.84 3.02
N TYR A 140 28.42 -4.15 1.81
CA TYR A 140 27.40 -3.38 1.14
C TYR A 140 26.38 -4.27 0.44
N THR A 141 25.14 -3.78 0.35
CA THR A 141 24.05 -4.40 -0.39
C THR A 141 23.32 -3.37 -1.23
N VAL A 142 22.68 -3.84 -2.30
CA VAL A 142 21.93 -2.99 -3.23
C VAL A 142 20.54 -3.57 -3.34
N HIS A 143 19.53 -2.73 -3.14
CA HIS A 143 18.13 -3.14 -3.11
C HIS A 143 17.30 -2.32 -4.09
N GLN A 144 16.32 -2.99 -4.68
CA GLN A 144 15.29 -2.38 -5.54
C GLN A 144 14.07 -1.93 -4.71
N ARG A 145 14.33 -1.38 -3.50
CA ARG A 145 13.30 -0.99 -2.54
C ARG A 145 13.46 0.49 -2.19
N PRO A 146 12.39 1.30 -2.25
CA PRO A 146 12.48 2.74 -1.97
C PRO A 146 12.67 3.07 -0.48
N THR A 147 12.39 2.13 0.42
CA THR A 147 12.48 2.33 1.89
C THR A 147 13.49 1.37 2.52
N ASP A 148 14.08 1.80 3.64
CA ASP A 148 15.18 1.10 4.30
C ASP A 148 14.72 -0.08 5.18
N THR A 149 13.48 -0.06 5.67
CA THR A 149 12.96 -1.02 6.66
C THR A 149 13.22 -2.47 6.29
N ARG A 150 12.93 -2.87 5.05
CA ARG A 150 13.12 -4.26 4.57
C ARG A 150 14.51 -4.54 3.99
N CYS A 151 15.45 -3.62 4.16
CA CYS A 151 16.82 -3.79 3.68
C CYS A 151 17.75 -4.30 4.79
N LEU A 152 17.42 -4.08 6.07
CA LEU A 152 18.30 -4.46 7.19
C LEU A 152 18.57 -5.96 7.24
N ILE A 153 17.52 -6.78 7.33
CA ILE A 153 17.67 -8.24 7.46
C ILE A 153 18.48 -8.82 6.29
N PRO A 154 18.14 -8.54 5.01
CA PRO A 154 18.97 -8.98 3.89
C PRO A 154 20.43 -8.49 3.94
N HIS A 155 20.66 -7.28 4.47
CA HIS A 155 22.01 -6.73 4.63
C HIS A 155 22.79 -7.50 5.71
N LEU A 156 22.19 -7.70 6.88
CA LEU A 156 22.79 -8.44 8.00
C LEU A 156 23.07 -9.89 7.65
N GLU A 157 22.17 -10.56 6.90
CA GLU A 157 22.40 -11.91 6.40
C GLU A 157 23.60 -11.98 5.44
N LYS A 158 23.85 -10.93 4.65
CA LYS A 158 25.02 -10.88 3.77
C LYS A 158 26.34 -10.64 4.52
N VAL A 159 26.31 -9.94 5.65
CA VAL A 159 27.48 -9.73 6.52
C VAL A 159 27.49 -10.66 7.74
N LYS A 160 26.74 -11.78 7.69
CA LYS A 160 26.50 -12.65 8.84
C LYS A 160 27.76 -13.16 9.54
N THR A 161 28.81 -13.44 8.76
CA THR A 161 30.11 -13.92 9.28
C THR A 161 30.87 -12.86 10.07
N LEU A 162 30.50 -11.58 9.91
CA LEU A 162 31.08 -10.40 10.55
C LEU A 162 30.02 -9.65 11.37
N LEU A 163 28.95 -10.35 11.81
CA LEU A 163 27.88 -9.72 12.59
C LEU A 163 28.45 -9.12 13.90
N PRO A 164 28.29 -7.81 14.12
CA PRO A 164 28.73 -7.19 15.37
C PRO A 164 27.79 -7.57 16.51
N GLY A 165 28.26 -7.41 17.75
CA GLY A 165 27.41 -7.59 18.94
C GLY A 165 26.30 -6.54 19.06
N THR A 166 26.48 -5.38 18.43
CA THR A 166 25.52 -4.27 18.45
C THR A 166 25.35 -3.69 17.04
N VAL A 167 24.11 -3.48 16.61
CA VAL A 167 23.75 -2.82 15.36
C VAL A 167 23.09 -1.49 15.66
N ILE A 168 23.67 -0.42 15.11
CA ILE A 168 23.13 0.94 15.20
C ILE A 168 22.56 1.32 13.83
N ALA A 169 21.29 1.69 13.77
CA ALA A 169 20.65 2.07 12.52
C ALA A 169 19.69 3.26 12.69
N ASP A 170 19.38 3.93 11.58
CA ASP A 170 18.45 5.06 11.57
C ASP A 170 16.98 4.62 11.78
N ALA A 171 16.08 5.61 11.91
CA ALA A 171 14.66 5.35 12.14
C ALA A 171 13.93 4.68 10.97
N GLY A 172 14.50 4.70 9.77
CA GLY A 172 13.98 4.01 8.59
C GLY A 172 14.06 2.49 8.73
N TYR A 173 14.97 1.99 9.56
CA TYR A 173 15.10 0.58 9.92
C TYR A 173 14.25 0.17 11.11
N GLY A 174 13.62 1.12 11.81
CA GLY A 174 12.80 0.85 12.97
C GLY A 174 11.53 0.08 12.63
N GLY A 175 11.41 -1.14 13.13
CA GLY A 175 10.24 -1.99 12.96
C GLY A 175 10.37 -3.28 13.75
N GLU A 176 9.21 -3.85 14.12
CA GLU A 176 9.13 -5.05 14.95
C GLU A 176 9.94 -6.22 14.38
N GLU A 177 9.80 -6.49 13.09
CA GLU A 177 10.49 -7.57 12.37
C GLU A 177 12.01 -7.46 12.47
N ASN A 178 12.55 -6.24 12.37
CA ASN A 178 14.00 -6.01 12.44
C ASN A 178 14.53 -6.17 13.87
N CYS A 179 13.81 -5.65 14.86
CA CYS A 179 14.17 -5.84 16.27
C CYS A 179 14.14 -7.33 16.63
N ASP A 180 13.09 -8.04 16.22
CA ASP A 180 12.93 -9.47 16.48
C ASP A 180 14.06 -10.28 15.85
N TYR A 181 14.44 -9.98 14.60
CA TYR A 181 15.57 -10.62 13.96
C TYR A 181 16.88 -10.40 14.72
N CYS A 182 17.15 -9.18 15.18
CA CYS A 182 18.35 -8.88 15.97
C CYS A 182 18.38 -9.65 17.30
N GLU A 183 17.26 -9.66 18.04
CA GLU A 183 17.12 -10.44 19.28
C GLU A 183 17.39 -11.93 19.07
N HIS A 184 16.78 -12.53 18.04
CA HIS A 184 16.99 -13.94 17.71
C HIS A 184 18.45 -14.27 17.39
N ASN A 185 19.18 -13.33 16.79
CA ASN A 185 20.60 -13.47 16.47
C ASN A 185 21.52 -13.01 17.62
N LYS A 186 20.97 -12.64 18.80
CA LYS A 186 21.72 -12.12 19.96
C LYS A 186 22.54 -10.86 19.63
N VAL A 187 21.98 -10.03 18.76
CA VAL A 187 22.55 -8.74 18.36
C VAL A 187 21.74 -7.65 19.05
N GLU A 188 22.41 -6.77 19.79
CA GLU A 188 21.77 -5.62 20.40
C GLU A 188 21.40 -4.59 19.33
N ALA A 189 20.11 -4.28 19.18
CA ALA A 189 19.62 -3.32 18.20
C ALA A 189 19.42 -1.94 18.82
N ILE A 190 20.28 -0.98 18.48
CA ILE A 190 20.09 0.43 18.82
C ILE A 190 19.47 1.13 17.59
N VAL A 191 18.18 0.91 17.42
CA VAL A 191 17.41 1.41 16.27
C VAL A 191 16.24 2.24 16.76
N LYS A 192 16.13 3.47 16.26
CA LYS A 192 14.95 4.30 16.55
C LYS A 192 13.75 3.73 15.82
N TYR A 193 12.58 3.69 16.45
CA TYR A 193 11.34 3.39 15.74
C TYR A 193 10.93 4.59 14.87
N SER A 194 10.14 4.33 13.82
CA SER A 194 9.85 5.31 12.76
C SER A 194 9.15 6.59 13.25
N THR A 195 8.38 6.52 14.34
CA THR A 195 7.66 7.67 14.92
C THR A 195 8.45 8.45 15.96
N TYR A 196 9.64 8.00 16.37
CA TYR A 196 10.44 8.58 17.46
C TYR A 196 10.65 10.10 17.34
N HIS A 197 10.98 10.59 16.14
CA HIS A 197 11.19 12.02 15.91
C HIS A 197 9.88 12.83 15.92
N ARG A 198 8.76 12.23 15.49
CA ARG A 198 7.46 12.89 15.43
C ARG A 198 6.84 13.03 16.81
N GLU A 199 7.05 12.04 17.67
CA GLU A 199 6.60 12.02 19.06
C GLU A 199 7.16 13.17 19.91
N LYS A 200 8.35 13.68 19.56
CA LYS A 200 8.95 14.85 20.23
C LYS A 200 8.28 16.18 19.87
N SER A 201 7.41 16.21 18.87
CA SER A 201 6.75 17.45 18.47
C SER A 201 5.61 17.82 19.43
N LYS A 202 5.43 19.13 19.70
CA LYS A 202 4.31 19.63 20.52
C LYS A 202 2.95 19.23 19.96
N ALA A 203 2.85 19.10 18.64
CA ALA A 203 1.62 18.68 17.98
C ALA A 203 1.28 17.22 18.33
N TRP A 204 2.26 16.32 18.30
CA TRP A 204 2.05 14.92 18.67
C TRP A 204 1.70 14.76 20.15
N GLN A 205 2.44 15.41 21.04
CA GLN A 205 2.22 15.31 22.49
C GLN A 205 0.84 15.84 22.94
N LYS A 206 0.22 16.72 22.15
CA LYS A 206 -1.11 17.26 22.42
C LYS A 206 -2.22 16.54 21.66
N ASP A 207 -1.87 15.62 20.76
CA ASP A 207 -2.83 14.93 19.92
C ASP A 207 -3.52 13.82 20.71
N ILE A 208 -4.77 14.08 21.10
CA ILE A 208 -5.59 13.16 21.89
C ILE A 208 -5.93 11.85 21.16
N SER A 209 -5.73 11.78 19.84
CA SER A 209 -5.99 10.56 19.06
C SER A 209 -4.85 9.54 19.16
N LYS A 210 -3.67 9.95 19.65
CA LYS A 210 -2.49 9.10 19.79
C LYS A 210 -2.57 8.29 21.07
N ILE A 211 -2.33 6.99 20.91
CA ILE A 211 -2.33 6.05 22.01
C ILE A 211 -1.15 6.25 22.95
N ASP A 212 -0.03 6.77 22.44
CA ASP A 212 1.14 7.12 23.27
C ASP A 212 0.82 8.20 24.31
N ASN A 213 -0.26 8.95 24.11
CA ASN A 213 -0.75 9.96 25.07
C ASN A 213 -1.87 9.42 25.98
N TRP A 214 -2.15 8.12 25.94
CA TRP A 214 -3.14 7.44 26.77
C TRP A 214 -2.46 6.62 27.85
N THR A 215 -3.22 6.26 28.89
CA THR A 215 -2.71 5.43 29.99
C THR A 215 -3.15 3.99 29.78
N TYR A 216 -2.21 3.05 29.83
CA TYR A 216 -2.49 1.62 29.86
C TYR A 216 -2.58 1.12 31.30
N ASN A 217 -3.64 0.38 31.62
CA ASN A 217 -3.80 -0.34 32.87
C ASN A 217 -3.48 -1.82 32.63
N THR A 218 -2.35 -2.28 33.17
CA THR A 218 -1.86 -3.66 33.03
C THR A 218 -2.71 -4.68 33.78
N GLU A 219 -3.32 -4.31 34.92
CA GLU A 219 -4.17 -5.21 35.71
C GLU A 219 -5.50 -5.51 35.03
N GLN A 220 -6.08 -4.48 34.39
CA GLN A 220 -7.37 -4.60 33.72
C GLN A 220 -7.26 -4.87 32.23
N ASP A 221 -6.06 -4.81 31.66
CA ASP A 221 -5.81 -4.88 30.21
C ASP A 221 -6.69 -3.89 29.43
N THR A 222 -6.64 -2.62 29.84
CA THR A 222 -7.43 -1.54 29.23
C THR A 222 -6.62 -0.29 28.95
N TRP A 223 -7.00 0.44 27.91
CA TRP A 223 -6.46 1.76 27.60
C TRP A 223 -7.47 2.83 27.98
N THR A 224 -7.05 3.89 28.66
CA THR A 224 -7.92 5.04 28.97
C THR A 224 -7.67 6.18 27.98
N CYS A 225 -8.69 6.51 27.17
CA CYS A 225 -8.56 7.62 26.22
C CYS A 225 -8.60 9.00 26.92
N ALA A 226 -8.30 10.06 26.18
CA ALA A 226 -8.34 11.44 26.69
C ALA A 226 -9.71 11.90 27.26
N ALA A 227 -10.81 11.22 26.90
CA ALA A 227 -12.14 11.47 27.46
C ALA A 227 -12.42 10.69 28.76
N GLY A 228 -11.44 9.94 29.28
CA GLY A 228 -11.57 9.07 30.45
C GLY A 228 -12.31 7.75 30.20
N GLN A 229 -12.67 7.44 28.94
CA GLN A 229 -13.36 6.19 28.61
C GLN A 229 -12.35 5.04 28.44
N PRO A 230 -12.62 3.85 29.02
CA PRO A 230 -11.78 2.67 28.84
C PRO A 230 -12.03 2.01 27.48
N LEU A 231 -10.96 1.57 26.84
CA LEU A 231 -10.96 0.71 25.67
C LEU A 231 -10.58 -0.69 26.12
N ILE A 232 -11.52 -1.62 25.94
CA ILE A 232 -11.39 -3.00 26.41
C ILE A 232 -10.88 -3.85 25.26
N PHE A 233 -10.03 -4.82 25.58
CA PHE A 233 -9.59 -5.85 24.65
C PHE A 233 -10.78 -6.56 23.98
N ARG A 234 -10.70 -6.75 22.67
CA ARG A 234 -11.77 -7.41 21.88
C ARG A 234 -11.31 -8.68 21.20
N ARG A 235 -10.17 -8.62 20.52
CA ARG A 235 -9.66 -9.74 19.73
C ARG A 235 -8.18 -9.56 19.40
N VAL A 236 -7.57 -10.67 19.00
CA VAL A 236 -6.27 -10.69 18.34
C VAL A 236 -6.48 -10.76 16.84
N SER A 237 -5.62 -10.11 16.06
CA SER A 237 -5.45 -10.36 14.64
C SER A 237 -3.99 -10.59 14.30
N LYS A 238 -3.75 -11.25 13.16
CA LYS A 238 -2.43 -11.51 12.63
C LYS A 238 -2.34 -10.86 11.27
N GLU A 239 -1.31 -10.05 11.06
CA GLU A 239 -1.02 -9.43 9.77
C GLU A 239 0.38 -9.84 9.33
N LYS A 240 0.52 -10.17 8.05
CA LYS A 240 1.83 -10.47 7.47
C LYS A 240 2.43 -9.22 6.84
N THR A 241 3.68 -8.93 7.16
CA THR A 241 4.46 -7.92 6.45
C THR A 241 4.72 -8.38 5.02
N GLU A 242 5.12 -7.46 4.14
CA GLU A 242 5.48 -7.82 2.76
C GLU A 242 6.67 -8.79 2.66
N SER A 243 7.49 -8.92 3.71
CA SER A 243 8.56 -9.92 3.83
C SER A 243 8.06 -11.27 4.36
N GLY A 244 6.82 -11.35 4.82
CA GLY A 244 6.19 -12.57 5.34
C GLY A 244 6.26 -12.73 6.85
N TYR A 245 6.83 -11.76 7.58
CA TYR A 245 6.84 -11.76 9.05
C TYR A 245 5.43 -11.55 9.59
N GLU A 246 5.03 -12.32 10.60
CA GLU A 246 3.70 -12.25 11.20
C GLU A 246 3.74 -11.36 12.44
N ILE A 247 2.99 -10.25 12.39
CA ILE A 247 2.78 -9.37 13.55
C ILE A 247 1.44 -9.72 14.17
N GLU A 248 1.44 -9.92 15.48
CA GLU A 248 0.23 -10.11 16.27
C GLU A 248 -0.26 -8.75 16.81
N TYR A 249 -1.48 -8.37 16.44
CA TYR A 249 -2.11 -7.13 16.91
C TYR A 249 -3.26 -7.43 17.86
N ARG A 250 -3.27 -6.76 19.01
CA ARG A 250 -4.41 -6.73 19.93
C ARG A 250 -5.31 -5.54 19.58
N HIS A 251 -6.60 -5.80 19.48
CA HIS A 251 -7.63 -4.80 19.19
C HIS A 251 -8.31 -4.35 20.49
N TYR A 252 -8.27 -3.05 20.77
CA TYR A 252 -8.94 -2.43 21.91
C TYR A 252 -10.02 -1.49 21.42
N ARG A 253 -11.23 -1.57 21.99
CA ARG A 253 -12.39 -0.77 21.55
C ARG A 253 -13.16 -0.19 22.72
N SER A 254 -13.51 1.10 22.60
CA SER A 254 -14.39 1.80 23.54
C SER A 254 -15.80 1.19 23.52
N GLU A 255 -16.47 1.21 24.67
CA GLU A 255 -17.85 0.71 24.82
C GLU A 255 -18.86 1.64 24.15
N SER A 256 -18.73 2.95 24.35
CA SER A 256 -19.51 3.96 23.64
C SER A 256 -18.70 5.23 23.41
N CYS A 257 -18.81 5.77 22.19
CA CYS A 257 -18.35 7.12 21.86
C CYS A 257 -19.53 8.02 21.45
N GLU A 258 -20.76 7.60 21.69
CA GLU A 258 -21.95 8.36 21.35
C GLU A 258 -22.02 9.64 22.19
N GLY A 259 -22.30 10.78 21.55
CA GLY A 259 -22.33 12.09 22.22
C GLY A 259 -20.98 12.61 22.75
N CYS A 260 -19.86 11.91 22.51
CA CYS A 260 -18.56 12.33 23.02
C CYS A 260 -18.09 13.63 22.32
N PRO A 261 -17.85 14.74 23.06
CA PRO A 261 -17.47 16.02 22.46
C PRO A 261 -16.06 15.97 21.82
N LEU A 262 -15.21 15.04 22.26
CA LEU A 262 -13.86 14.86 21.74
C LEU A 262 -13.80 13.95 20.49
N LYS A 263 -14.91 13.27 20.13
CA LYS A 263 -14.94 12.33 18.99
C LYS A 263 -14.39 12.92 17.68
N PRO A 264 -14.75 14.15 17.25
CA PRO A 264 -14.26 14.72 16.00
C PRO A 264 -12.73 14.88 15.93
N HIS A 265 -12.08 15.02 17.09
CA HIS A 265 -10.64 15.19 17.21
C HIS A 265 -9.92 13.88 17.57
N CYS A 266 -10.65 12.87 18.05
CA CYS A 266 -10.12 11.58 18.50
C CYS A 266 -10.14 10.51 17.38
N THR A 267 -11.20 10.43 16.57
CA THR A 267 -11.32 9.41 15.53
C THR A 267 -12.22 9.82 14.37
N LYS A 268 -11.90 9.32 13.18
CA LYS A 268 -12.73 9.45 11.97
C LYS A 268 -13.74 8.30 11.80
N ALA A 269 -13.69 7.30 12.68
CA ALA A 269 -14.61 6.17 12.63
C ALA A 269 -16.06 6.62 12.89
N GLN A 270 -17.00 6.09 12.11
CA GLN A 270 -18.42 6.33 12.33
C GLN A 270 -18.88 5.76 13.68
N GLY A 271 -18.39 4.58 14.06
CA GLY A 271 -18.67 3.92 15.34
C GLY A 271 -17.76 4.34 16.49
N ASN A 272 -17.50 3.40 17.39
CA ASN A 272 -16.61 3.59 18.54
C ASN A 272 -15.14 3.63 18.12
N ARG A 273 -14.30 4.27 18.94
CA ARG A 273 -12.85 4.23 18.77
C ARG A 273 -12.36 2.79 18.93
N GLU A 274 -11.68 2.28 17.91
CA GLU A 274 -10.89 1.06 17.94
C GLU A 274 -9.43 1.40 17.61
N VAL A 275 -8.51 0.75 18.30
CA VAL A 275 -7.06 0.84 18.08
C VAL A 275 -6.48 -0.58 17.99
N LYS A 276 -5.47 -0.75 17.14
CA LYS A 276 -4.70 -1.99 17.01
C LYS A 276 -3.25 -1.75 17.43
N ILE A 277 -2.70 -2.61 18.27
CA ILE A 277 -1.37 -2.42 18.89
C ILE A 277 -0.66 -3.76 18.96
N SER A 278 0.63 -3.79 18.64
CA SER A 278 1.50 -4.93 18.97
C SER A 278 2.10 -4.69 20.34
N MET A 279 1.90 -5.63 21.26
CA MET A 279 2.39 -5.49 22.64
C MET A 279 3.86 -5.88 22.80
N LYS A 280 4.49 -6.45 21.75
CA LYS A 280 5.81 -7.09 21.85
C LYS A 280 6.94 -6.12 22.26
N TYR A 281 6.81 -4.85 21.90
CA TYR A 281 7.76 -3.78 22.24
C TYR A 281 7.05 -2.53 22.78
N CYS A 282 5.87 -2.70 23.39
CA CYS A 282 5.17 -1.65 24.12
C CYS A 282 5.63 -1.68 25.59
N ASP A 283 6.80 -1.11 25.87
CA ASP A 283 7.28 -0.81 27.22
C ASP A 283 7.22 0.70 27.51
#